data_AF-A0A2T4BQS2-F1
#
_entry.id   AF-A0A2T4BQS2-F1
#
_cell.length_a   1.000
_cell.length_b   1.000
_cell.length_c   1.000
_cell.angle_alpha   90.00
_cell.angle_beta   90.00
_cell.angle_gamma   90.00
#
_symmetry.space_group_name_H-M   'P 1'
#
loop_
_entity.id
_entity.type
_entity.pdbx_description
1 polymer ?
#
loop_
_entity_poly.entity_id
_entity_poly.type
_entity_poly.pdbx_seq_one_letter_code
_entity_poly.pdbx_strand_id
1 'polypeptide(L)'
;MSDQGTYNNWTKAGLIQRVKELEKQLKASSSSHEAISTTASDQQQPAKSEHEHEQQQKQDDQSETAQQPAKKPKSKTKKKMDPSKYATRYIALKLAYLGKNFGGFEFQAMGNQPSIEEELWNALTKACLIFPEDERVVDFECCEYSKCGRTDRGVSAFGQ
;
A
#
# COMPACT_ATOMS: atom_id res chain seq x y z
N MET A 1 21.53 1.68 5.50
CA MET A 1 21.12 0.63 6.46
C MET A 1 19.61 0.59 6.47
N SER A 2 19.00 -0.59 6.63
CA SER A 2 17.60 -0.80 6.28
C SER A 2 16.64 -0.45 7.41
N ASP A 3 15.63 0.37 7.12
CA ASP A 3 14.50 0.68 8.00
C ASP A 3 13.59 -0.56 8.14
N GLN A 4 13.93 -1.42 9.11
CA GLN A 4 13.29 -2.73 9.33
C GLN A 4 12.40 -2.77 10.58
N GLY A 5 12.38 -1.71 11.41
CA GLY A 5 11.60 -1.66 12.65
C GLY A 5 10.18 -1.11 12.51
N THR A 6 9.93 -0.30 11.47
CA THR A 6 8.92 0.76 11.51
C THR A 6 7.56 0.36 10.91
N TYR A 7 7.33 -0.94 10.66
CA TYR A 7 6.07 -1.44 10.05
C TYR A 7 4.90 -1.56 11.02
N ASN A 8 5.15 -1.63 12.34
CA ASN A 8 4.10 -1.80 13.36
C ASN A 8 3.07 -0.66 13.35
N ASN A 9 3.49 0.57 13.08
CA ASN A 9 2.64 1.75 13.15
C ASN A 9 1.83 1.97 11.84
N TRP A 10 1.96 1.11 10.83
CA TRP A 10 1.30 1.29 9.54
C TRP A 10 -0.15 0.79 9.57
N THR A 11 -1.03 1.57 8.94
CA THR A 11 -2.38 1.13 8.56
C THR A 11 -2.33 -0.15 7.73
N LYS A 12 -3.35 -1.01 7.86
CA LYS A 12 -3.43 -2.25 7.07
C LYS A 12 -3.44 -1.99 5.56
N ALA A 13 -4.07 -0.89 5.14
CA ALA A 13 -4.07 -0.44 3.75
C ALA A 13 -2.67 0.01 3.28
N GLY A 14 -1.94 0.75 4.13
CA GLY A 14 -0.56 1.18 3.87
C GLY A 14 0.39 0.00 3.67
N LEU A 15 0.32 -1.03 4.53
CA LEU A 15 1.12 -2.25 4.40
C LEU A 15 0.83 -2.98 3.08
N ILE A 16 -0.43 -3.18 2.72
CA ILE A 16 -0.82 -3.81 1.45
C ILE A 16 -0.32 -3.01 0.24
N GLN A 17 -0.34 -1.67 0.30
CA GLN A 17 0.21 -0.83 -0.76
C GLN A 17 1.75 -0.92 -0.83
N ARG A 18 2.43 -1.04 0.31
CA ARG A 18 3.90 -1.20 0.38
C ARG A 18 4.35 -2.54 -0.20
N VAL A 19 3.66 -3.63 0.13
CA VAL A 19 3.92 -4.97 -0.44
C VAL A 19 3.78 -4.93 -1.97
N LYS A 20 2.69 -4.40 -2.50
CA LYS A 20 2.46 -4.28 -3.96
C LYS A 20 3.52 -3.48 -4.70
N GLU A 21 4.05 -2.43 -4.09
CA GLU A 21 5.15 -1.65 -4.67
C GLU A 21 6.48 -2.43 -4.63
N LEU A 22 6.75 -3.21 -3.58
CA LEU A 22 7.92 -4.08 -3.50
C LEU A 22 7.85 -5.26 -4.48
N GLU A 23 6.68 -5.90 -4.63
CA GLU A 23 6.43 -6.94 -5.67
C GLU A 23 6.71 -6.41 -7.08
N LYS A 24 6.23 -5.20 -7.37
CA LYS A 24 6.47 -4.49 -8.64
C LYS A 24 7.95 -4.18 -8.86
N GLN A 25 8.68 -3.77 -7.81
CA GLN A 25 10.13 -3.52 -7.88
C GLN A 25 10.91 -4.82 -8.11
N LEU A 26 10.56 -5.91 -7.41
CA LEU A 26 11.16 -7.23 -7.63
C LEU A 26 10.93 -7.72 -9.07
N LYS A 27 9.72 -7.55 -9.61
CA LYS A 27 9.41 -7.94 -11.01
C LYS A 27 10.17 -7.13 -12.06
N ALA A 28 10.44 -5.85 -11.79
CA ALA A 28 11.31 -5.03 -12.67
C ALA A 28 12.78 -5.47 -12.59
N SER A 29 13.27 -5.75 -11.38
CA SER A 29 14.64 -6.25 -11.16
C SER A 29 14.86 -7.65 -11.75
N SER A 30 13.89 -8.57 -11.65
CA SER A 30 14.00 -9.91 -12.24
C SER A 30 14.07 -9.85 -13.77
N SER A 31 13.25 -9.01 -14.41
CA SER A 31 13.32 -8.79 -15.86
C SER A 31 14.63 -8.15 -16.35
N SER A 32 15.42 -7.56 -15.44
CA SER A 32 16.77 -7.07 -15.73
C SER A 32 17.85 -8.14 -15.54
N HIS A 33 17.55 -9.23 -14.83
CA HIS A 33 18.50 -10.31 -14.50
C HIS A 33 18.43 -11.48 -15.49
N GLU A 34 17.26 -11.71 -16.09
CA GLU A 34 17.02 -12.77 -17.09
C GLU A 34 17.88 -12.57 -18.37
N ALA A 35 18.20 -11.32 -18.72
CA ALA A 35 18.98 -10.96 -19.91
C ALA A 35 20.49 -11.25 -19.84
N ILE A 36 20.99 -11.81 -18.72
CA ILE A 36 22.43 -12.05 -18.50
C ILE A 36 22.75 -13.56 -18.38
N SER A 37 21.75 -14.42 -18.21
CA SER A 37 21.95 -15.85 -17.89
C SER A 37 21.99 -16.79 -19.12
N THR A 38 22.54 -16.34 -20.26
CA THR A 38 22.57 -17.12 -21.52
C THR A 38 23.92 -17.17 -22.23
N THR A 39 25.05 -17.20 -21.50
CA THR A 39 26.38 -17.53 -22.05
C THR A 39 27.32 -18.19 -21.03
N ALA A 40 27.33 -19.53 -20.95
CA ALA A 40 28.51 -20.41 -20.67
C ALA A 40 28.09 -21.87 -20.41
N SER A 41 28.64 -22.83 -21.17
CA SER A 41 28.70 -24.26 -20.82
C SER A 41 29.85 -24.49 -19.80
N ASP A 42 30.11 -25.66 -19.19
CA ASP A 42 29.90 -27.08 -19.54
C ASP A 42 30.09 -27.88 -18.21
N GLN A 43 29.60 -29.09 -17.88
CA GLN A 43 29.03 -30.29 -18.56
C GLN A 43 27.83 -30.84 -17.71
N GLN A 44 27.33 -32.09 -17.69
CA GLN A 44 27.76 -33.40 -18.25
C GLN A 44 26.56 -34.37 -18.49
N GLN A 45 26.70 -35.67 -18.14
CA GLN A 45 25.88 -36.80 -18.61
C GLN A 45 25.83 -37.95 -17.56
N PRO A 46 25.01 -39.02 -17.70
CA PRO A 46 24.26 -39.55 -18.86
C PRO A 46 22.71 -39.31 -18.76
N ALA A 47 21.76 -39.93 -19.50
CA ALA A 47 21.75 -41.16 -20.31
C ALA A 47 20.65 -41.20 -21.44
N LYS A 48 20.34 -42.41 -21.94
CA LYS A 48 19.29 -42.79 -22.92
C LYS A 48 17.87 -42.84 -22.29
N SER A 49 16.74 -42.85 -23.02
CA SER A 49 16.43 -43.58 -24.29
C SER A 49 15.43 -42.87 -25.23
N GLU A 50 15.19 -43.45 -26.41
CA GLU A 50 14.43 -42.86 -27.53
C GLU A 50 12.89 -43.08 -27.51
N HIS A 51 12.11 -42.12 -28.04
CA HIS A 51 11.18 -42.32 -29.20
C HIS A 51 10.59 -40.98 -29.73
N GLU A 52 9.78 -41.04 -30.79
CA GLU A 52 9.54 -39.96 -31.77
C GLU A 52 8.06 -39.46 -31.84
N HIS A 53 7.78 -38.67 -32.90
CA HIS A 53 6.48 -38.12 -33.38
C HIS A 53 5.90 -36.88 -32.66
N GLU A 54 5.20 -35.95 -33.34
CA GLU A 54 5.19 -35.55 -34.77
C GLU A 54 4.42 -34.21 -34.97
N GLN A 55 4.92 -33.30 -35.83
CA GLN A 55 4.21 -32.15 -36.45
C GLN A 55 3.62 -31.07 -35.49
N GLN A 56 3.20 -29.85 -35.91
CA GLN A 56 3.13 -29.22 -37.25
C GLN A 56 3.40 -27.69 -37.15
N GLN A 57 3.65 -27.02 -38.28
CA GLN A 57 3.88 -25.56 -38.37
C GLN A 57 2.57 -24.75 -38.47
N LYS A 58 2.64 -23.44 -38.18
CA LYS A 58 2.11 -22.39 -39.09
C LYS A 58 2.63 -20.98 -38.78
N GLN A 59 2.77 -20.19 -39.84
CA GLN A 59 3.00 -18.74 -39.85
C GLN A 59 1.70 -18.03 -40.29
N ASP A 60 1.65 -16.71 -40.12
CA ASP A 60 0.85 -15.66 -40.81
C ASP A 60 0.39 -14.60 -39.77
N ASP A 61 0.22 -13.31 -40.10
CA ASP A 61 0.83 -12.47 -41.14
C ASP A 61 0.76 -11.00 -40.66
N GLN A 62 1.32 -10.06 -41.41
CA GLN A 62 1.32 -8.63 -41.12
C GLN A 62 -0.08 -7.98 -41.16
N SER A 63 -0.28 -6.93 -40.38
CA SER A 63 -1.15 -5.82 -40.80
C SER A 63 -0.69 -4.51 -40.15
N GLU A 64 -0.21 -3.58 -40.97
CA GLU A 64 0.00 -2.20 -40.54
C GLU A 64 -1.35 -1.47 -40.40
N THR A 65 -1.48 -0.63 -39.39
CA THR A 65 -2.46 0.48 -39.41
C THR A 65 -1.92 1.63 -38.57
N ALA A 66 -1.51 2.70 -39.23
CA ALA A 66 -1.01 3.90 -38.55
C ALA A 66 -2.15 4.58 -37.77
N GLN A 67 -1.97 4.74 -36.45
CA GLN A 67 -2.86 5.53 -35.60
C GLN A 67 -2.08 6.58 -34.80
N GLN A 68 -2.69 7.77 -34.70
CA GLN A 68 -2.03 8.98 -34.20
C GLN A 68 -1.83 8.94 -32.68
N PRO A 69 -0.78 9.61 -32.14
CA PRO A 69 -0.49 9.59 -30.70
C PRO A 69 -1.55 10.37 -29.90
N ALA A 70 -2.56 9.65 -29.40
CA ALA A 70 -3.57 10.19 -28.51
C ALA A 70 -2.93 10.80 -27.25
N LYS A 71 -3.10 12.12 -27.07
CA LYS A 71 -2.54 12.87 -25.94
C LYS A 71 -3.21 12.43 -24.64
N LYS A 72 -2.58 11.49 -23.93
CA LYS A 72 -3.02 10.99 -22.62
C LYS A 72 -3.35 12.18 -21.69
N PRO A 73 -4.54 12.24 -21.06
CA PRO A 73 -4.88 13.34 -20.17
C PRO A 73 -3.90 13.34 -18.99
N LYS A 74 -3.18 14.45 -18.77
CA LYS A 74 -2.32 14.60 -17.60
C LYS A 74 -3.16 14.43 -16.35
N SER A 75 -2.86 13.43 -15.53
CA SER A 75 -3.50 13.24 -14.24
C SER A 75 -3.35 14.51 -13.41
N LYS A 76 -4.47 15.05 -12.94
CA LYS A 76 -4.45 16.19 -12.01
C LYS A 76 -3.98 15.67 -10.65
N THR A 77 -2.66 15.59 -10.46
CA THR A 77 -2.05 15.32 -9.15
C THR A 77 -2.68 16.28 -8.14
N LYS A 78 -3.40 15.73 -7.16
CA LYS A 78 -4.06 16.55 -6.14
C LYS A 78 -2.96 17.31 -5.40
N LYS A 79 -2.97 18.64 -5.47
CA LYS A 79 -2.05 19.45 -4.67
C LYS A 79 -2.37 19.17 -3.19
N LYS A 80 -1.39 18.69 -2.43
CA LYS A 80 -1.51 18.67 -0.96
C LYS A 80 -1.77 20.09 -0.47
N MET A 81 -2.57 20.25 0.58
CA MET A 81 -2.69 21.54 1.25
C MET A 81 -1.40 21.85 2.00
N ASP A 82 -1.09 23.14 2.10
CA ASP A 82 0.09 23.65 2.80
C ASP A 82 -0.34 24.08 4.22
N PRO A 83 0.15 23.43 5.29
CA PRO A 83 -0.25 23.72 6.65
C PRO A 83 0.04 25.19 7.03
N SER A 84 1.16 25.73 6.53
CA SER A 84 1.67 27.08 6.86
C SER A 84 0.77 28.21 6.36
N LYS A 85 -0.27 27.90 5.58
CA LYS A 85 -1.27 28.86 5.09
C LYS A 85 -2.53 28.97 5.96
N TYR A 86 -2.61 28.18 7.04
CA TYR A 86 -3.79 28.10 7.91
C TYR A 86 -3.39 28.21 9.39
N ALA A 87 -4.29 28.72 10.23
CA ALA A 87 -4.09 28.78 11.67
C ALA A 87 -4.48 27.44 12.33
N THR A 88 -3.63 26.95 13.22
CA THR A 88 -3.88 25.74 14.04
C THR A 88 -4.45 26.11 15.41
N ARG A 89 -5.14 25.16 16.05
CA ARG A 89 -5.64 25.26 17.42
C ARG A 89 -5.97 23.87 17.95
N TYR A 90 -5.88 23.68 19.27
CA TYR A 90 -6.46 22.51 19.93
C TYR A 90 -8.00 22.54 19.83
N ILE A 91 -8.58 21.35 19.73
CA ILE A 91 -10.02 21.10 19.68
C ILE A 91 -10.34 19.88 20.55
N ALA A 92 -11.53 19.87 21.15
CA ALA A 92 -12.13 18.65 21.69
C ALA A 92 -13.16 18.14 20.68
N LEU A 93 -13.12 16.84 20.39
CA LEU A 93 -14.10 16.15 19.56
C LEU A 93 -14.95 15.25 20.44
N LYS A 94 -16.27 15.25 20.23
CA LYS A 94 -17.18 14.26 20.82
C LYS A 94 -17.66 13.32 19.72
N LEU A 95 -17.40 12.04 19.88
CA LEU A 95 -17.54 11.02 18.83
C LEU A 95 -18.55 9.94 19.23
N ALA A 96 -19.17 9.33 18.22
CA ALA A 96 -20.07 8.20 18.36
C ALA A 96 -19.74 7.12 17.31
N TYR A 97 -19.73 5.85 17.70
CA TYR A 97 -19.37 4.73 16.83
C TYR A 97 -20.02 3.41 17.27
N LEU A 98 -20.28 2.55 16.28
CA LEU A 98 -20.78 1.19 16.47
C LEU A 98 -19.58 0.21 16.48
N GLY A 99 -19.10 -0.18 17.66
CA GLY A 99 -17.87 -0.94 17.84
C GLY A 99 -17.88 -2.38 17.32
N LYS A 100 -19.04 -2.91 16.90
CA LYS A 100 -19.26 -4.33 16.51
C LYS A 100 -18.19 -4.90 15.56
N ASN A 101 -17.69 -4.07 14.63
CA ASN A 101 -16.74 -4.48 13.59
C ASN A 101 -15.29 -4.01 13.85
N PHE A 102 -15.01 -3.43 15.03
CA PHE A 102 -13.73 -2.77 15.35
C PHE A 102 -12.97 -3.48 16.47
N GLY A 103 -11.65 -3.31 16.48
CA GLY A 103 -10.73 -3.87 17.49
C GLY A 103 -10.87 -3.28 18.90
N GLY A 104 -11.60 -2.17 19.02
CA GLY A 104 -11.66 -1.30 20.19
C GLY A 104 -11.43 0.15 19.77
N PHE A 105 -11.39 1.08 20.73
CA PHE A 105 -11.07 2.47 20.41
C PHE A 105 -9.60 2.63 19.96
N GLU A 106 -8.68 2.03 20.73
CA GLU A 106 -7.25 2.26 20.64
C GLU A 106 -6.58 1.57 19.45
N PHE A 107 -5.62 2.24 18.80
CA PHE A 107 -4.82 1.66 17.73
C PHE A 107 -3.93 0.51 18.23
N GLN A 108 -3.91 -0.59 17.46
CA GLN A 108 -3.10 -1.77 17.75
C GLN A 108 -2.44 -2.27 16.47
N ALA A 109 -1.12 -2.18 16.41
CA ALA A 109 -0.26 -2.60 15.29
C ALA A 109 -0.61 -3.96 14.66
N MET A 110 -0.96 -4.94 15.51
CA MET A 110 -1.25 -6.32 15.12
C MET A 110 -2.75 -6.65 15.18
N GLY A 111 -3.61 -5.63 15.11
CA GLY A 111 -5.06 -5.75 15.16
C GLY A 111 -5.66 -6.45 13.93
N ASN A 112 -6.35 -7.57 14.13
CA ASN A 112 -7.05 -8.27 13.04
C ASN A 112 -8.27 -7.50 12.48
N GLN A 113 -8.72 -6.44 13.16
CA GLN A 113 -9.79 -5.51 12.74
C GLN A 113 -9.29 -4.08 12.99
N PRO A 114 -9.74 -3.08 12.19
CA PRO A 114 -9.37 -1.68 12.41
C PRO A 114 -9.82 -1.20 13.80
N SER A 115 -9.11 -0.22 14.36
CA SER A 115 -9.56 0.51 15.55
C SER A 115 -10.33 1.76 15.18
N ILE A 116 -10.98 2.39 16.16
CA ILE A 116 -11.59 3.72 15.95
C ILE A 116 -10.51 4.78 15.71
N GLU A 117 -9.35 4.67 16.36
CA GLU A 117 -8.19 5.54 16.13
C GLU A 117 -7.61 5.41 14.70
N GLU A 118 -7.60 4.21 14.08
CA GLU A 118 -7.17 4.04 12.66
C GLU A 118 -8.11 4.80 11.71
N GLU A 119 -9.43 4.68 11.89
CA GLU A 119 -10.41 5.41 11.06
C GLU A 119 -10.44 6.91 11.36
N LEU A 120 -10.23 7.32 12.62
CA LEU A 120 -10.11 8.72 13.02
C LEU A 120 -8.87 9.36 12.36
N TRP A 121 -7.73 8.67 12.38
CA TRP A 121 -6.51 9.09 11.68
C TRP A 121 -6.75 9.30 10.18
N ASN A 122 -7.34 8.30 9.52
CA ASN A 122 -7.70 8.35 8.10
C ASN A 122 -8.65 9.52 7.81
N ALA A 123 -9.64 9.76 8.68
CA ALA A 123 -10.62 10.83 8.52
C ALA A 123 -10.00 12.24 8.70
N LEU A 124 -9.24 12.46 9.77
CA LEU A 124 -8.59 13.75 10.07
C LEU A 124 -7.58 14.13 8.97
N THR A 125 -6.75 13.18 8.54
CA THR A 125 -5.77 13.39 7.47
C THR A 125 -6.46 13.70 6.13
N LYS A 126 -7.48 12.92 5.75
CA LYS A 126 -8.27 13.13 4.53
C LYS A 126 -9.08 14.43 4.54
N ALA A 127 -9.45 14.94 5.72
CA ALA A 127 -10.10 16.23 5.90
C ALA A 127 -9.13 17.42 5.97
N CYS A 128 -7.80 17.18 5.90
CA CYS A 128 -6.75 18.18 6.10
C CYS A 128 -6.85 18.90 7.46
N LEU A 129 -7.25 18.18 8.51
CA LEU A 129 -7.30 18.66 9.89
C LEU A 129 -5.98 18.39 10.65
N ILE A 130 -5.23 17.37 10.23
CA ILE A 130 -3.86 17.07 10.67
C ILE A 130 -2.97 16.86 9.43
N PHE A 131 -1.65 17.03 9.60
CA PHE A 131 -0.69 17.03 8.51
C PHE A 131 0.55 16.18 8.83
N PRO A 132 0.44 14.85 8.84
CA PRO A 132 1.55 13.93 9.10
C PRO A 132 2.54 13.85 7.93
N GLU A 133 3.76 13.40 8.22
CA GLU A 133 4.79 13.14 7.21
C GLU A 133 4.40 11.97 6.29
N ASP A 134 3.93 10.86 6.85
CA ASP A 134 3.38 9.71 6.11
C ASP A 134 1.95 9.38 6.56
N GLU A 135 0.99 9.73 5.70
CA GLU A 135 -0.45 9.50 5.88
C GLU A 135 -0.80 8.02 6.17
N ARG A 136 0.07 7.06 5.81
CA ARG A 136 -0.13 5.62 5.99
C ARG A 136 0.23 5.11 7.38
N VAL A 137 0.95 5.89 8.17
CA VAL A 137 1.42 5.54 9.52
C VAL A 137 0.51 6.24 10.51
N VAL A 138 -0.07 5.51 11.47
CA VAL A 138 -0.91 6.08 12.53
C VAL A 138 0.02 6.61 13.63
N ASP A 139 0.25 7.92 13.62
CA ASP A 139 1.17 8.58 14.56
C ASP A 139 0.62 9.93 15.08
N PHE A 140 -0.10 9.86 16.19
CA PHE A 140 -0.76 11.02 16.77
C PHE A 140 0.16 12.01 17.50
N GLU A 141 1.47 11.74 17.63
CA GLU A 141 2.44 12.65 18.28
C GLU A 141 2.48 14.03 17.59
N CYS A 142 2.20 14.07 16.27
CA CYS A 142 2.11 15.30 15.47
C CYS A 142 1.01 16.31 15.89
N CYS A 143 0.15 15.97 16.86
CA CYS A 143 -1.00 16.80 17.25
C CYS A 143 -1.38 16.75 18.75
N GLU A 144 -0.47 16.28 19.61
CA GLU A 144 -0.64 16.27 21.08
C GLU A 144 -1.94 15.59 21.55
N TYR A 145 -2.29 14.48 20.88
CA TYR A 145 -3.56 13.78 21.03
C TYR A 145 -3.80 13.22 22.43
N SER A 146 -5.05 13.28 22.89
CA SER A 146 -5.51 12.63 24.11
C SER A 146 -6.92 12.07 23.95
N LYS A 147 -7.25 11.05 24.76
CA LYS A 147 -8.51 10.30 24.69
C LYS A 147 -9.18 10.24 26.07
N CYS A 148 -10.49 10.45 26.14
CA CYS A 148 -11.23 10.45 27.42
C CYS A 148 -11.38 9.05 28.06
N GLY A 149 -11.13 7.99 27.30
CA GLY A 149 -11.11 6.62 27.79
C GLY A 149 -10.71 5.64 26.68
N ARG A 150 -10.51 4.37 27.06
CA ARG A 150 -10.31 3.24 26.13
C ARG A 150 -11.57 2.39 26.12
N THR A 151 -11.90 1.77 24.99
CA THR A 151 -13.01 0.80 24.90
C THR A 151 -12.53 -0.48 24.23
N ASP A 152 -13.03 -1.61 24.72
CA ASP A 152 -12.67 -2.94 24.22
C ASP A 152 -13.33 -3.25 22.87
N ARG A 153 -12.80 -4.28 22.20
CA ARG A 153 -13.34 -4.87 20.97
C ARG A 153 -14.86 -5.06 21.07
N GLY A 154 -15.61 -4.51 20.09
CA GLY A 154 -17.07 -4.64 20.03
C GLY A 154 -17.86 -3.57 20.81
N VAL A 155 -17.25 -2.89 21.79
CA VAL A 155 -17.93 -1.87 22.61
C VAL A 155 -18.27 -0.65 21.77
N SER A 156 -19.52 -0.18 21.86
CA SER A 156 -20.01 0.99 21.13
C SER A 156 -20.16 2.18 22.07
N ALA A 157 -19.92 3.40 21.56
CA ALA A 157 -20.01 4.63 22.34
C ALA A 157 -20.83 5.71 21.62
N PHE A 158 -21.47 6.60 22.39
CA PHE A 158 -22.31 7.69 21.89
C PHE A 158 -21.86 9.07 22.41
N GLY A 159 -20.61 9.16 22.85
CA GLY A 159 -20.04 10.34 23.47
C GLY A 159 -18.65 10.12 24.02
N GLN A 160 -17.81 9.46 23.21
CA GLN A 160 -16.37 9.32 23.42
C GLN A 160 -15.65 10.65 23.12
#